data_AF-A0A1H5BCL9-F1
#
_entry.id   AF-A0A1H5BCL9-F1
#
_cell.length_a   1.000
_cell.length_b   1.000
_cell.length_c   1.000
_cell.angle_alpha   90.00
_cell.angle_beta   90.00
_cell.angle_gamma   90.00
#
_symmetry.space_group_name_H-M   'P 1'
#
loop_
_entity.id
_entity.type
_entity.pdbx_description
1 polymer ?
#
loop_
_entity_poly.entity_id
_entity_poly.type
_entity_poly.pdbx_seq_one_letter_code
_entity_poly.pdbx_strand_id
1 'polypeptide(L)' 'MRCRCGRTRTIVLDKHFRTALVCPKCDEIELAGPAKPEEEALTE' A
#
# COMPACT_ATOMS: atom_id res chain seq x y z
N MET A 1 -5.73 0.29 -5.20
CA MET A 1 -6.03 -1.17 -5.21
C MET A 1 -5.96 -1.86 -6.59
N ARG A 2 -6.24 -1.20 -7.73
CA ARG A 2 -6.04 -1.81 -9.07
C ARG A 2 -4.73 -1.35 -9.71
N CYS A 3 -4.02 -2.26 -10.37
CA CYS A 3 -2.82 -1.96 -11.16
C CYS A 3 -3.19 -1.42 -12.54
N ARG A 4 -2.24 -0.74 -13.23
CA ARG A 4 -2.42 -0.21 -14.59
C ARG A 4 -2.80 -1.29 -15.62
N CYS A 5 -2.46 -2.55 -15.36
CA CYS A 5 -2.88 -3.67 -16.21
C CYS A 5 -4.33 -4.13 -16.03
N GLY A 6 -5.11 -3.44 -15.18
CA GLY A 6 -6.51 -3.74 -14.89
C GLY A 6 -6.75 -4.80 -13.81
N ARG A 7 -5.71 -5.52 -13.36
CA ARG A 7 -5.83 -6.49 -12.27
C ARG A 7 -5.84 -5.85 -10.89
N THR A 8 -6.53 -6.50 -9.97
CA THR A 8 -6.48 -6.18 -8.54
C THR A 8 -5.07 -6.49 -7.99
N ARG A 9 -4.51 -5.55 -7.22
CA ARG A 9 -3.28 -5.76 -6.46
C ARG A 9 -3.60 -6.52 -5.17
N THR A 10 -2.70 -7.37 -4.74
CA THR A 10 -2.81 -8.15 -3.50
C THR A 10 -1.99 -7.48 -2.42
N ILE A 11 -2.51 -7.46 -1.20
CA ILE A 11 -1.76 -6.99 -0.01
C ILE A 11 -0.81 -8.10 0.42
N VAL A 12 0.46 -7.76 0.62
CA VAL A 12 1.48 -8.63 1.20
C VAL A 12 2.27 -7.88 2.27
N LEU A 13 2.95 -8.62 3.14
CA LEU A 13 3.94 -8.06 4.08
C LEU A 13 5.34 -8.28 3.51
N ASP A 14 6.14 -7.22 3.46
CA ASP A 14 7.55 -7.34 3.10
C ASP A 14 8.39 -7.89 4.27
N LYS A 15 9.68 -8.14 4.03
CA LYS A 15 10.63 -8.64 5.05
C LYS A 15 10.79 -7.71 6.27
N HIS A 16 10.39 -6.46 6.16
CA HIS A 16 10.37 -5.49 7.25
C HIS A 16 8.98 -5.28 7.87
N PHE A 17 8.05 -6.20 7.63
CA PHE A 17 6.66 -6.12 8.11
C PHE A 17 5.90 -4.88 7.65
N ARG A 18 6.27 -4.29 6.51
CA ARG A 18 5.54 -3.20 5.89
C ARG A 18 4.51 -3.77 4.93
N THR A 19 3.33 -3.17 4.94
CA THR A 19 2.27 -3.50 4.00
C THR A 19 2.67 -3.03 2.60
N ALA A 20 2.64 -3.93 1.64
CA ALA A 20 2.90 -3.65 0.24
C ALA A 20 1.74 -4.14 -0.63
N LEU A 21 1.48 -3.45 -1.73
CA LEU A 21 0.52 -3.84 -2.76
C LEU A 21 1.30 -4.38 -3.96
N VAL A 22 1.04 -5.63 -4.32
CA VAL A 22 1.72 -6.31 -5.42
C VAL A 22 0.75 -6.67 -6.54
N CYS A 23 1.12 -6.38 -7.78
CA CYS A 23 0.41 -6.91 -8.94
C CYS A 23 1.09 -8.19 -9.45
N PRO A 24 0.47 -9.38 -9.34
CA PRO A 24 1.12 -10.64 -9.73
C PRO A 24 1.33 -10.78 -11.25
N LYS A 25 0.74 -9.91 -12.07
CA LYS A 25 0.96 -9.91 -13.53
C LYS A 25 2.12 -9.02 -13.97
N CYS A 26 2.29 -7.88 -13.30
CA CYS A 26 3.28 -6.86 -13.69
C CYS A 26 4.51 -6.87 -12.79
N ASP A 27 4.47 -7.62 -11.68
CA ASP A 27 5.45 -7.61 -10.60
C ASP A 27 5.69 -6.20 -10.04
N GLU A 28 4.67 -5.34 -10.15
CA GLU A 28 4.71 -3.97 -9.67
C GLU A 28 4.43 -3.96 -8.17
N ILE A 29 5.34 -3.38 -7.40
CA ILE A 29 5.29 -3.28 -5.94
C ILE A 29 5.10 -1.82 -5.55
N GLU A 30 4.00 -1.54 -4.86
CA GLU A 30 3.72 -0.24 -4.28
C GLU A 30 3.75 -0.40 -2.76
N LEU A 31 4.76 0.19 -2.11
CA LEU A 31 4.79 0.21 -0.65
C LEU A 31 3.64 1.09 -0.17
N ALA A 32 2.76 0.55 0.67
CA ALA A 32 1.85 1.40 1.39
C ALA A 32 2.72 2.26 2.31
N GLY A 33 2.72 3.57 2.10
CA GLY A 33 3.39 4.50 3.00
C GLY A 33 2.91 4.25 4.43
N PRO A 34 3.70 4.64 5.45
CA PRO A 34 3.21 4.59 6.82
C PRO A 34 1.83 5.25 6.83
N ALA A 35 0.83 4.52 7.31
CA ALA A 35 -0.44 5.13 7.64
C ALA A 35 -0.08 6.16 8.69
N LYS A 36 0.05 7.43 8.28
CA LYS A 36 0.12 8.51 9.25
C LYS A 36 -1.15 8.33 10.07
N PRO A 37 -1.08 8.09 11.39
CA PRO A 37 -2.26 8.35 12.19
C PRO A 37 -2.69 9.77 11.79
N GLU A 38 -3.95 9.95 11.42
CA GLU A 38 -4.50 11.29 11.28
C GLU A 38 -4.24 11.97 12.63
N GLU A 39 -3.21 12.81 12.69
CA GLU A 39 -3.02 13.73 13.80
C GLU A 39 -4.33 14.50 13.87
N GLU A 40 -5.09 14.24 14.93
CA GLU A 40 -6.29 14.96 15.29
C GLU A 40 -6.06 16.44 15.01
N ALA A 41 -6.97 17.02 14.24
CA ALA A 41 -7.11 18.46 14.12
C ALA A 41 -7.49 19.02 15.50
N LEU A 42 -6.52 19.18 16.39
CA LEU A 42 -6.61 20.05 17.55
C LEU A 42 -6.39 21.47 17.05
N THR A 43 -7.45 22.04 16.49
CA THR A 43 -7.62 23.50 16.40
C THR A 43 -7.92 24.00 17.81
N GLU A 44 -6.95 24.67 18.43
CA GLU A 44 -7.19 25.67 19.48
C GLU A 44 -7.67 26.99 18.86
#